data_AF-A0AA39J360-F1
#
_entry.id   AF-A0AA39J360-F1
#
_cell.length_a   1.000
_cell.length_b   1.000
_cell.length_c   1.000
_cell.angle_alpha   90.00
_cell.angle_beta   90.00
_cell.angle_gamma   90.00
#
_symmetry.space_group_name_H-M   'P 1'
#
loop_
_entity.id
_entity.type
_entity.pdbx_description
1 polymer ?
#
loop_
_entity_poly.entity_id
_entity_poly.type
_entity_poly.pdbx_seq_one_letter_code
_entity_poly.pdbx_strand_id
1 'polypeptide(L)'
;MSFKNLALYPANPTTTRGVSTKLSSSKGKVVYANGKAVINPSLSVAYSGHVQNTTVARISPSGYYCASADAVGTVRVWDIVGEDQTLKGEYKVISGRINDLEWDGESKRIIAVGDGREKFGHAFMMDTGSSTGEIIGHSKAINAVSVRHQRPFRAATAADDNLIVFHQGAPYKYDKTIKTHNKFVQDVRYAPSGDHFASVGSDAKIFIYDGKTGETSSEFTDSPHKGTIMACSWSADSKSIVTSSADCTVKLWDVETRKSVTTWTVGSGVTNQQVGNTWSAENGIVSLSLGGDLNVFDPRVGDKSIRTFTAPQKAITAMSPSSAGTFLAGSADGRVLSYSIAAGESTSLKGEGHSNFVTALATSSADGKVFSVGFDDRVREITSDGTGFTQASLSTASQPKGIAVAEDSSVFVAEVNTVEVIRSNQKQKVVLYEWDGKSLKEGGVLEGNKGVISALDFSPDGKYLASGDSSGRIVLFQCGRKEGHSCYHLVTSRWSFHSARVNSLSWTADSKHCANIALKNVGPGGVSAVLWVESGDGKTGKLVSAGADACARVWEIKFHV
;
A
#
# COMPACT_ATOMS: atom_id res chain seq x y z
N MET A 1 25.66 -18.24 2.76
CA MET A 1 25.00 -17.11 2.07
C MET A 1 24.68 -16.03 3.09
N SER A 2 24.90 -14.76 2.77
CA SER A 2 24.43 -13.61 3.56
C SER A 2 23.55 -12.70 2.70
N PHE A 3 22.69 -11.91 3.33
CA PHE A 3 21.76 -11.01 2.64
C PHE A 3 21.63 -9.67 3.36
N LYS A 4 21.36 -8.61 2.60
CA LYS A 4 21.14 -7.25 3.11
C LYS A 4 20.00 -6.58 2.36
N ASN A 5 19.08 -5.92 3.07
CA ASN A 5 18.06 -5.09 2.42
C ASN A 5 18.71 -3.82 1.87
N LEU A 6 18.51 -3.55 0.58
CA LEU A 6 19.04 -2.37 -0.11
C LEU A 6 17.99 -1.26 -0.26
N ALA A 7 16.75 -1.64 -0.53
CA ALA A 7 15.67 -0.69 -0.80
C ALA A 7 14.30 -1.27 -0.44
N LEU A 8 13.39 -0.38 -0.02
CA LEU A 8 11.97 -0.64 0.13
C LEU A 8 11.19 0.26 -0.82
N TYR A 9 10.38 -0.36 -1.68
CA TYR A 9 9.30 0.32 -2.38
C TYR A 9 8.04 0.21 -1.52
N PRO A 10 7.61 1.32 -0.88
CA PRO A 10 6.48 1.30 0.03
C PRO A 10 5.16 1.10 -0.72
N ALA A 11 4.21 0.42 -0.08
CA ALA A 11 2.82 0.42 -0.51
C ALA A 11 2.18 1.80 -0.32
N ASN A 12 1.16 2.14 -1.11
CA ASN A 12 0.36 3.34 -0.89
C ASN A 12 -0.69 3.10 0.22
N PRO A 13 -1.20 4.15 0.88
CA PRO A 13 -2.17 3.98 1.96
C PRO A 13 -3.41 3.21 1.50
N THR A 14 -3.95 2.33 2.36
CA THR A 14 -5.24 1.69 2.07
C THR A 14 -6.36 2.71 2.22
N THR A 15 -7.23 2.82 1.21
CA THR A 15 -8.36 3.76 1.21
C THR A 15 -9.69 3.02 1.26
N THR A 16 -10.74 3.72 1.66
CA THR A 16 -12.12 3.22 1.60
C THR A 16 -13.02 4.35 1.14
N ARG A 17 -13.93 4.07 0.21
CA ARG A 17 -14.82 5.09 -0.34
C ARG A 17 -15.69 5.67 0.77
N GLY A 18 -15.78 6.99 0.82
CA GLY A 18 -16.60 7.69 1.81
C GLY A 18 -15.97 7.80 3.20
N VAL A 19 -14.73 7.32 3.39
CA VAL A 19 -14.02 7.36 4.67
C VAL A 19 -12.76 8.21 4.54
N SER A 20 -12.61 9.20 5.42
CA SER A 20 -11.38 9.98 5.54
C SER A 20 -10.20 9.07 5.90
N THR A 21 -9.14 9.12 5.11
CA THR A 21 -7.90 8.38 5.36
C THR A 21 -6.87 9.31 6.00
N LYS A 22 -6.50 9.00 7.23
CA LYS A 22 -5.67 9.86 8.07
C LYS A 22 -4.19 9.72 7.70
N LEU A 23 -3.60 10.80 7.21
CA LEU A 23 -2.16 10.94 7.00
C LEU A 23 -1.56 11.78 8.13
N SER A 24 -0.32 11.47 8.51
CA SER A 24 0.42 12.25 9.50
C SER A 24 1.75 12.68 8.92
N SER A 25 2.11 13.94 9.14
CA SER A 25 3.48 14.41 8.90
C SER A 25 4.06 15.10 10.13
N SER A 26 5.34 14.87 10.40
CA SER A 26 6.10 15.55 11.45
C SER A 26 7.57 15.60 11.08
N LYS A 27 8.17 16.80 11.14
CA LYS A 27 9.61 17.02 10.85
C LYS A 27 10.08 16.36 9.54
N GLY A 28 9.32 16.54 8.45
CA GLY A 28 9.62 15.98 7.14
C GLY A 28 9.34 14.48 6.96
N LYS A 29 8.92 13.77 8.02
CA LYS A 29 8.49 12.36 7.94
C LYS A 29 6.99 12.30 7.66
N VAL A 30 6.57 11.38 6.81
CA VAL A 30 5.14 11.06 6.57
C VAL A 30 4.89 9.62 7.00
N VAL A 31 3.80 9.38 7.71
CA VAL A 31 3.36 8.02 8.09
C VAL A 31 1.89 7.79 7.78
N TYR A 32 1.57 6.55 7.44
CA TYR A 32 0.22 6.12 7.12
C TYR A 32 0.06 4.60 7.30
N ALA A 33 -1.20 4.14 7.31
CA ALA A 33 -1.56 2.74 7.44
C ALA A 33 -1.73 2.07 6.06
N ASN A 34 -1.25 0.83 5.93
CA ASN A 34 -1.62 -0.08 4.85
C ASN A 34 -1.75 -1.51 5.40
N GLY A 35 -2.89 -2.15 5.17
CA GLY A 35 -3.12 -3.52 5.64
C GLY A 35 -2.92 -3.63 7.15
N LYS A 36 -1.97 -4.44 7.59
CA LYS A 36 -1.58 -4.61 9.01
C LYS A 36 -0.32 -3.85 9.39
N ALA A 37 0.19 -3.04 8.47
CA ALA A 37 1.45 -2.33 8.62
C ALA A 37 1.23 -0.82 8.75
N VAL A 38 2.24 -0.16 9.33
CA VAL A 38 2.40 1.30 9.29
C VAL A 38 3.63 1.59 8.46
N ILE A 39 3.45 2.37 7.41
CA ILE A 39 4.50 2.68 6.45
C ILE A 39 5.08 4.05 6.78
N ASN A 40 6.41 4.12 6.80
CA ASN A 40 7.19 5.35 6.86
C ASN A 40 8.14 5.39 5.66
N PRO A 41 7.72 6.00 4.53
CA PRO A 41 8.53 6.06 3.32
C PRO A 41 9.87 6.76 3.53
N SER A 42 9.90 7.82 4.34
CA SER A 42 11.10 8.61 4.61
C SER A 42 12.22 7.79 5.26
N LEU A 43 11.86 6.75 6.02
CA LEU A 43 12.81 5.85 6.67
C LEU A 43 12.93 4.49 5.96
N SER A 44 12.20 4.27 4.85
CA SER A 44 12.11 2.95 4.21
C SER A 44 11.72 1.84 5.19
N VAL A 45 10.78 2.14 6.09
CA VAL A 45 10.35 1.25 7.18
C VAL A 45 8.86 0.89 7.05
N ALA A 46 8.55 -0.39 7.30
CA ALA A 46 7.19 -0.90 7.44
C ALA A 46 7.02 -1.61 8.81
N TYR A 47 6.42 -0.92 9.78
CA TYR A 47 6.15 -1.49 11.10
C TYR A 47 4.97 -2.45 11.02
N SER A 48 5.16 -3.70 11.45
CA SER A 48 4.16 -4.78 11.32
C SER A 48 3.86 -5.47 12.63
N GLY A 49 3.68 -4.69 13.69
CA GLY A 49 3.30 -5.19 15.01
C GLY A 49 1.79 -5.46 15.18
N HIS A 50 0.93 -4.92 14.32
CA HIS A 50 -0.51 -5.13 14.45
C HIS A 50 -0.95 -6.49 13.90
N VAL A 51 -1.85 -7.15 14.64
CA VAL A 51 -2.50 -8.39 14.20
C VAL A 51 -3.69 -8.10 13.30
N GLN A 52 -4.35 -6.96 13.54
CA GLN A 52 -5.53 -6.48 12.81
C GLN A 52 -5.16 -5.35 11.85
N ASN A 53 -6.07 -5.00 10.95
CA ASN A 53 -5.81 -3.94 9.98
C ASN A 53 -5.60 -2.59 10.67
N THR A 54 -4.50 -1.94 10.36
CA THR A 54 -4.16 -0.60 10.85
C THR A 54 -5.08 0.43 10.21
N THR A 55 -5.45 1.46 10.98
CA THR A 55 -6.41 2.49 10.53
C THR A 55 -5.80 3.89 10.50
N VAL A 56 -4.95 4.21 11.47
CA VAL A 56 -4.29 5.52 11.59
C VAL A 56 -2.93 5.35 12.29
N ALA A 57 -1.99 6.24 11.97
CA ALA A 57 -0.73 6.38 12.68
C ALA A 57 -0.33 7.86 12.78
N ARG A 58 0.20 8.27 13.94
CA ARG A 58 0.69 9.63 14.20
C ARG A 58 2.03 9.60 14.90
N ILE A 59 2.96 10.42 14.42
CA ILE A 59 4.25 10.67 15.07
C ILE A 59 4.02 11.64 16.23
N SER A 60 4.64 11.36 17.38
CA SER A 60 4.61 12.27 18.54
C SER A 60 5.27 13.62 18.20
N PRO A 61 4.87 14.74 18.83
CA PRO A 61 5.55 16.03 18.64
C PRO A 61 7.06 15.99 18.94
N SER A 62 7.49 15.15 19.88
CA SER A 62 8.91 14.89 20.14
C SER A 62 9.64 14.28 18.93
N GLY A 63 8.95 13.45 18.15
CA GLY A 63 9.52 12.72 17.01
C GLY A 63 10.21 11.41 17.38
N TYR A 64 10.07 10.97 18.64
CA TYR A 64 10.67 9.73 19.15
C TYR A 64 9.73 8.52 19.05
N TYR A 65 8.41 8.76 19.05
CA TYR A 65 7.42 7.70 19.07
C TYR A 65 6.42 7.83 17.94
N CYS A 66 5.82 6.71 17.56
CA CYS A 66 4.62 6.65 16.74
C CYS A 66 3.54 5.92 17.51
N ALA A 67 2.33 6.47 17.50
CA ALA A 67 1.13 5.79 17.95
C ALA A 67 0.35 5.34 16.72
N SER A 68 0.07 4.06 16.63
CA SER A 68 -0.73 3.46 15.55
C SER A 68 -1.90 2.68 16.10
N ALA A 69 -3.03 2.75 15.42
CA ALA A 69 -4.27 2.11 15.83
C ALA A 69 -4.80 1.15 14.78
N ASP A 70 -5.73 0.28 15.20
CA ASP A 70 -6.35 -0.71 14.33
C ASP A 70 -7.88 -0.76 14.39
N ALA A 71 -8.42 -1.60 13.51
CA ALA A 71 -9.86 -1.77 13.29
C ALA A 71 -10.61 -2.41 14.47
N VAL A 72 -9.91 -2.92 15.49
CA VAL A 72 -10.56 -3.47 16.69
C VAL A 72 -10.40 -2.55 17.90
N GLY A 73 -9.62 -1.47 17.79
CA GLY A 73 -9.53 -0.44 18.81
C GLY A 73 -8.33 -0.58 19.74
N THR A 74 -7.30 -1.27 19.28
CA THR A 74 -6.00 -1.33 19.94
C THR A 74 -5.11 -0.20 19.42
N VAL A 75 -4.44 0.50 20.34
CA VAL A 75 -3.38 1.47 20.03
C VAL A 75 -2.04 0.91 20.48
N ARG A 76 -1.06 0.90 19.59
CA ARG A 76 0.34 0.54 19.85
C ARG A 76 1.18 1.81 19.82
N VAL A 77 2.04 1.98 20.82
CA VAL A 77 3.05 3.04 20.86
C VAL A 77 4.42 2.39 20.74
N TRP A 78 5.20 2.82 19.76
CA TRP A 78 6.49 2.22 19.42
C TRP A 78 7.53 3.27 19.04
N ASP A 79 8.79 2.90 19.20
CA ASP A 79 9.95 3.75 18.92
C ASP A 79 10.19 3.89 17.42
N ILE A 80 10.47 5.11 16.93
CA ILE A 80 10.76 5.37 15.51
C ILE A 80 12.20 5.80 15.23
N VAL A 81 13.06 5.80 16.24
CA VAL A 81 14.47 6.21 16.12
C VAL A 81 15.40 5.01 16.13
N GLY A 82 15.12 4.01 16.95
CA GLY A 82 15.82 2.74 16.95
C GLY A 82 15.49 1.87 15.74
N GLU A 83 16.43 1.01 15.35
CA GLU A 83 16.28 0.11 14.21
C GLU A 83 15.21 -0.98 14.46
N ASP A 84 15.02 -1.36 15.72
CA ASP A 84 14.15 -2.48 16.12
C ASP A 84 12.67 -2.12 16.28
N GLN A 85 12.29 -0.84 16.15
CA GLN A 85 10.91 -0.35 16.31
C GLN A 85 10.24 -0.88 17.60
N THR A 86 10.97 -0.79 18.72
CA THR A 86 10.58 -1.43 19.97
C THR A 86 9.21 -0.93 20.45
N LEU A 87 8.32 -1.88 20.75
CA LEU A 87 7.01 -1.58 21.35
C LEU A 87 7.20 -1.04 22.77
N LYS A 88 6.61 0.12 23.06
CA LYS A 88 6.57 0.72 24.40
C LYS A 88 5.30 0.36 25.16
N GLY A 89 4.17 0.30 24.45
CA GLY A 89 2.90 -0.05 25.06
C GLY A 89 1.84 -0.43 24.04
N GLU A 90 0.91 -1.25 24.47
CA GLU A 90 -0.25 -1.68 23.70
C GLU A 90 -1.50 -1.57 24.58
N TYR A 91 -2.50 -0.85 24.09
CA TYR A 91 -3.66 -0.46 24.88
C TYR A 91 -4.94 -0.72 24.10
N LYS A 92 -5.89 -1.40 24.74
CA LYS A 92 -7.26 -1.53 24.22
C LYS A 92 -8.06 -0.29 24.61
N VAL A 93 -8.20 0.66 23.70
CA VAL A 93 -8.74 1.98 24.01
C VAL A 93 -10.27 2.01 23.87
N ILE A 94 -10.77 1.42 22.78
CA ILE A 94 -12.20 1.23 22.50
C ILE A 94 -12.44 -0.18 21.94
N SER A 95 -13.69 -0.63 21.97
CA SER A 95 -14.12 -1.90 21.37
C SER A 95 -14.76 -1.64 20.01
N GLY A 96 -13.92 -1.41 18.99
CA GLY A 96 -14.34 -1.07 17.63
C GLY A 96 -13.27 -0.31 16.87
N ARG A 97 -13.57 0.09 15.63
CA ARG A 97 -12.58 0.73 14.75
C ARG A 97 -12.15 2.09 15.30
N ILE A 98 -10.84 2.31 15.45
CA ILE A 98 -10.31 3.67 15.67
C ILE A 98 -10.23 4.40 14.33
N ASN A 99 -10.87 5.56 14.25
CA ASN A 99 -10.91 6.40 13.05
C ASN A 99 -9.79 7.44 13.03
N ASP A 100 -9.41 7.98 14.20
CA ASP A 100 -8.31 8.93 14.33
C ASP A 100 -7.72 8.87 15.74
N LEU A 101 -6.50 9.38 15.87
CA LEU A 101 -5.85 9.61 17.15
C LEU A 101 -4.98 10.85 17.07
N GLU A 102 -4.70 11.48 18.20
CA GLU A 102 -3.83 12.66 18.28
C GLU A 102 -3.05 12.68 19.59
N TRP A 103 -1.79 13.11 19.51
CA TRP A 103 -0.92 13.35 20.66
C TRP A 103 -1.18 14.72 21.28
N ASP A 104 -0.93 14.87 22.58
CA ASP A 104 -0.79 16.20 23.17
C ASP A 104 0.55 16.85 22.83
N GLY A 105 0.64 18.17 23.03
CA GLY A 105 1.86 18.95 22.76
C GLY A 105 3.07 18.52 23.59
N GLU A 106 2.86 17.80 24.70
CA GLU A 106 3.91 17.29 25.58
C GLU A 106 4.39 15.87 25.22
N SER A 107 3.79 15.23 24.21
CA SER A 107 4.06 13.83 23.84
C SER A 107 3.83 12.84 25.00
N LYS A 108 2.91 13.14 25.91
CA LYS A 108 2.59 12.31 27.09
C LYS A 108 1.22 11.66 27.01
N ARG A 109 0.27 12.33 26.35
CA ARG A 109 -1.12 11.92 26.29
C ARG A 109 -1.52 11.66 24.85
N ILE A 110 -2.42 10.71 24.67
CA ILE A 110 -3.03 10.38 23.39
C ILE A 110 -4.54 10.39 23.58
N ILE A 111 -5.25 10.99 22.63
CA ILE A 111 -6.68 10.80 22.47
C ILE A 111 -6.89 9.89 21.26
N ALA A 112 -7.60 8.78 21.42
CA ALA A 112 -8.03 7.95 20.30
C ALA A 112 -9.56 7.91 20.23
N VAL A 113 -10.08 8.01 19.01
CA VAL A 113 -11.52 8.13 18.73
C VAL A 113 -11.94 7.24 17.57
N GLY A 114 -13.20 6.83 17.54
CA GLY A 114 -13.71 5.96 16.50
C GLY A 114 -15.13 5.48 16.72
N ASP A 115 -15.43 4.30 16.19
CA ASP A 115 -16.72 3.62 16.26
C ASP A 115 -16.68 2.49 17.29
N GLY A 116 -16.60 2.87 18.56
CA GLY A 116 -16.56 1.94 19.69
C GLY A 116 -17.96 1.60 20.20
N ARG A 117 -18.17 0.35 20.62
CA ARG A 117 -19.47 -0.15 21.11
C ARG A 117 -19.99 0.57 22.36
N GLU A 118 -19.11 0.89 23.31
CA GLU A 118 -19.49 1.46 24.62
C GLU A 118 -19.19 2.97 24.70
N LYS A 119 -18.12 3.39 24.05
CA LYS A 119 -17.65 4.78 23.98
C LYS A 119 -16.98 5.02 22.64
N PHE A 120 -17.11 6.23 22.14
CA PHE A 120 -16.52 6.62 20.85
C PHE A 120 -15.09 7.16 20.97
N GLY A 121 -14.57 7.42 22.18
CA GLY A 121 -13.21 7.87 22.36
C GLY A 121 -12.71 7.84 23.80
N HIS A 122 -11.40 7.94 23.97
CA HIS A 122 -10.77 7.94 25.29
C HIS A 122 -9.39 8.62 25.25
N ALA A 123 -9.04 9.31 26.34
CA ALA A 123 -7.75 9.96 26.51
C ALA A 123 -6.92 9.24 27.57
N PHE A 124 -5.65 8.93 27.28
CA PHE A 124 -4.79 8.12 28.15
C PHE A 124 -3.32 8.54 28.06
N MET A 125 -2.52 8.16 29.06
CA MET A 125 -1.07 8.34 29.06
C MET A 125 -0.39 7.30 28.15
N MET A 126 0.54 7.74 27.31
CA MET A 126 1.19 6.85 26.33
C MET A 126 2.04 5.73 26.96
N ASP A 127 2.56 5.94 28.17
CA ASP A 127 3.53 5.06 28.85
C ASP A 127 2.90 4.05 29.81
N THR A 128 1.79 4.43 30.45
CA THR A 128 1.12 3.63 31.47
C THR A 128 -0.28 3.18 31.06
N GLY A 129 -0.87 3.80 30.02
CA GLY A 129 -2.28 3.57 29.66
C GLY A 129 -3.28 4.18 30.64
N SER A 130 -2.82 4.92 31.66
CA SER A 130 -3.69 5.53 32.66
C SER A 130 -4.63 6.57 32.04
N SER A 131 -5.90 6.56 32.42
CA SER A 131 -6.89 7.52 31.92
C SER A 131 -6.49 8.95 32.23
N THR A 132 -6.62 9.84 31.24
CA THR A 132 -6.41 11.28 31.38
C THR A 132 -7.64 12.10 31.01
N GLY A 133 -8.80 11.45 30.96
CA GLY A 133 -10.07 12.10 30.63
C GLY A 133 -11.00 11.21 29.83
N GLU A 134 -12.22 11.71 29.64
CA GLU A 134 -13.26 11.03 28.86
C GLU A 134 -13.68 11.90 27.68
N ILE A 135 -13.88 11.24 26.52
CA ILE A 135 -14.32 11.89 25.30
C ILE A 135 -15.79 11.53 25.10
N ILE A 136 -16.67 12.38 25.64
CA ILE A 136 -18.13 12.20 25.63
C ILE A 136 -18.82 13.35 24.88
N GLY A 137 -20.09 13.17 24.53
CA GLY A 137 -20.94 14.20 23.92
C GLY A 137 -21.45 13.86 22.51
N HIS A 138 -20.77 12.95 21.81
CA HIS A 138 -21.23 12.44 20.52
C HIS A 138 -22.21 11.26 20.67
N SER A 139 -23.14 11.16 19.73
CA SER A 139 -24.14 10.07 19.66
C SER A 139 -23.85 9.04 18.57
N LYS A 140 -22.81 9.28 17.76
CA LYS A 140 -22.35 8.40 16.68
C LYS A 140 -20.82 8.37 16.63
N ALA A 141 -20.30 7.52 15.75
CA ALA A 141 -18.87 7.36 15.51
C ALA A 141 -18.16 8.71 15.31
N ILE A 142 -17.03 8.88 16.02
CA ILE A 142 -16.17 10.05 15.90
C ILE A 142 -15.17 9.79 14.77
N ASN A 143 -15.09 10.70 13.81
CA ASN A 143 -14.28 10.58 12.59
C ASN A 143 -12.88 11.20 12.74
N ALA A 144 -12.75 12.24 13.56
CA ALA A 144 -11.50 12.96 13.73
C ALA A 144 -11.36 13.55 15.13
N VAL A 145 -10.11 13.67 15.57
CA VAL A 145 -9.73 14.36 16.80
C VAL A 145 -8.50 15.22 16.55
N SER A 146 -8.47 16.41 17.14
CA SER A 146 -7.29 17.25 17.14
C SER A 146 -7.13 17.97 18.47
N VAL A 147 -5.88 18.17 18.89
CA VAL A 147 -5.51 18.72 20.19
C VAL A 147 -4.79 20.05 20.00
N ARG A 148 -5.14 21.03 20.84
CA ARG A 148 -4.36 22.25 20.98
C ARG A 148 -3.07 21.94 21.74
N HIS A 149 -1.91 22.09 21.10
CA HIS A 149 -0.63 21.76 21.71
C HIS A 149 -0.14 22.79 22.74
N GLN A 150 -0.65 24.02 22.69
CA GLN A 150 -0.34 25.08 23.64
C GLN A 150 -1.29 25.04 24.85
N ARG A 151 -0.86 25.60 25.98
CA ARG A 151 -1.71 25.81 27.15
C ARG A 151 -2.66 27.01 26.95
N PRO A 152 -3.89 26.97 27.47
CA PRO A 152 -4.53 25.81 28.08
C PRO A 152 -4.79 24.70 27.03
N PHE A 153 -4.59 23.44 27.41
CA PHE A 153 -4.86 22.32 26.52
C PHE A 153 -6.35 22.25 26.22
N ARG A 154 -6.66 21.94 24.96
CA ARG A 154 -8.02 21.78 24.43
C ARG A 154 -8.01 20.63 23.42
N ALA A 155 -9.17 20.06 23.17
CA ALA A 155 -9.35 19.13 22.07
C ALA A 155 -10.68 19.39 21.38
N ALA A 156 -10.74 19.08 20.09
CA ALA A 156 -11.97 19.11 19.30
C ALA A 156 -12.15 17.75 18.64
N THR A 157 -13.39 17.24 18.67
CA THR A 157 -13.78 15.98 18.02
C THR A 157 -14.90 16.24 17.02
N ALA A 158 -14.88 15.53 15.90
CA ALA A 158 -15.85 15.64 14.80
C ALA A 158 -16.45 14.28 14.48
N ALA A 159 -17.75 14.20 14.20
CA ALA A 159 -18.47 12.92 14.11
C ALA A 159 -19.61 12.87 13.08
N ASP A 160 -20.16 11.67 12.90
CA ASP A 160 -21.30 11.36 12.02
C ASP A 160 -22.66 11.86 12.54
N ASP A 161 -22.70 12.43 13.75
CA ASP A 161 -23.89 13.12 14.28
C ASP A 161 -23.99 14.58 13.81
N ASN A 162 -23.11 14.98 12.88
CA ASN A 162 -22.98 16.33 12.31
C ASN A 162 -22.47 17.38 13.31
N LEU A 163 -22.00 16.93 14.47
CA LEU A 163 -21.55 17.81 15.55
C LEU A 163 -20.04 17.89 15.60
N ILE A 164 -19.58 18.97 16.22
CA ILE A 164 -18.25 19.06 16.80
C ILE A 164 -18.42 19.16 18.31
N VAL A 165 -17.60 18.45 19.07
CA VAL A 165 -17.55 18.59 20.53
C VAL A 165 -16.19 19.17 20.92
N PHE A 166 -16.25 20.23 21.71
CA PHE A 166 -15.10 20.92 22.27
C PHE A 166 -14.84 20.41 23.69
N HIS A 167 -13.58 20.16 24.01
CA HIS A 167 -13.16 19.59 25.28
C HIS A 167 -12.10 20.48 25.94
N GLN A 168 -12.24 20.68 27.25
CA GLN A 168 -11.17 21.23 28.08
C GLN A 168 -10.10 20.15 28.30
N GLY A 169 -8.83 20.52 28.47
CA GLY A 169 -7.74 19.59 28.82
C GLY A 169 -6.77 20.19 29.84
N ALA A 170 -5.96 19.44 30.58
CA ALA A 170 -6.05 18.04 30.96
C ALA A 170 -6.27 17.98 32.49
N PRO A 171 -7.16 17.12 33.03
CA PRO A 171 -7.84 16.01 32.37
C PRO A 171 -8.85 16.45 31.29
N TYR A 172 -8.98 15.65 30.23
CA TYR A 172 -9.89 15.93 29.12
C TYR A 172 -11.34 15.71 29.53
N LYS A 173 -12.17 16.74 29.33
CA LYS A 173 -13.59 16.73 29.71
C LYS A 173 -14.41 17.52 28.70
N TYR A 174 -15.64 17.09 28.49
CA TYR A 174 -16.64 17.81 27.69
C TYR A 174 -16.78 19.26 28.17
N ASP A 175 -16.82 20.19 27.21
CA ASP A 175 -17.11 21.61 27.43
C ASP A 175 -18.43 22.01 26.78
N LYS A 176 -18.50 21.89 25.45
CA LYS A 176 -19.69 22.26 24.66
C LYS A 176 -19.78 21.55 23.32
N THR A 177 -20.99 21.51 22.80
CA THR A 177 -21.31 21.10 21.43
C THR A 177 -21.38 22.30 20.50
N ILE A 178 -20.82 22.16 19.29
CA ILE A 178 -20.83 23.15 18.23
C ILE A 178 -21.64 22.59 17.05
N LYS A 179 -22.64 23.36 16.59
CA LYS A 179 -23.62 22.98 15.56
C LYS A 179 -23.50 23.87 14.32
N THR A 180 -22.46 23.66 13.53
CA THR A 180 -22.19 24.40 12.29
C THR A 180 -22.51 23.59 11.04
N HIS A 181 -22.19 22.30 11.07
CA HIS A 181 -22.43 21.38 9.96
C HIS A 181 -23.83 20.75 10.01
N ASN A 182 -24.36 20.39 8.84
CA ASN A 182 -25.66 19.72 8.72
C ASN A 182 -25.57 18.29 8.14
N LYS A 183 -24.35 17.82 7.87
CA LYS A 183 -24.01 16.45 7.49
C LYS A 183 -22.75 16.02 8.24
N PHE A 184 -22.29 14.78 8.02
CA PHE A 184 -21.15 14.20 8.73
C PHE A 184 -19.92 15.09 8.66
N VAL A 185 -19.32 15.37 9.81
CA VAL A 185 -18.08 16.13 9.92
C VAL A 185 -16.93 15.12 9.78
N GLN A 186 -16.14 15.27 8.72
CA GLN A 186 -15.14 14.29 8.30
C GLN A 186 -13.77 14.55 8.95
N ASP A 187 -13.45 15.81 9.21
CA ASP A 187 -12.16 16.17 9.79
C ASP A 187 -12.23 17.43 10.66
N VAL A 188 -11.33 17.49 11.64
CA VAL A 188 -11.09 18.67 12.47
C VAL A 188 -9.60 18.77 12.75
N ARG A 189 -9.01 19.95 12.57
CA ARG A 189 -7.57 20.18 12.80
C ARG A 189 -7.31 21.52 13.44
N TYR A 190 -6.53 21.51 14.52
CA TYR A 190 -5.91 22.71 15.07
C TYR A 190 -4.82 23.24 14.14
N ALA A 191 -4.73 24.57 14.07
CA ALA A 191 -3.57 25.24 13.52
C ALA A 191 -2.35 25.02 14.42
N PRO A 192 -1.12 24.98 13.86
CA PRO A 192 0.10 24.86 14.66
C PRO A 192 0.24 25.91 15.78
N SER A 193 -0.27 27.14 15.58
CA SER A 193 -0.31 28.18 16.63
C SER A 193 -1.24 27.84 17.79
N GLY A 194 -2.25 27.00 17.54
CA GLY A 194 -3.33 26.68 18.47
C GLY A 194 -4.36 27.79 18.65
N ASP A 195 -4.24 28.91 17.93
CA ASP A 195 -5.19 30.03 18.04
C ASP A 195 -6.50 29.76 17.30
N HIS A 196 -6.46 28.89 16.29
CA HIS A 196 -7.63 28.45 15.54
C HIS A 196 -7.65 26.93 15.36
N PHE A 197 -8.85 26.40 15.11
CA PHE A 197 -9.01 25.10 14.48
C PHE A 197 -10.05 25.20 13.35
N ALA A 198 -9.98 24.27 12.41
CA ALA A 198 -10.87 24.17 11.28
C ALA A 198 -11.66 22.86 11.31
N SER A 199 -12.88 22.87 10.79
CA SER A 199 -13.67 21.67 10.55
C SER A 199 -14.15 21.61 9.10
N VAL A 200 -14.27 20.39 8.58
CA VAL A 200 -14.75 20.12 7.23
C VAL A 200 -15.67 18.90 7.18
N GLY A 201 -16.62 18.87 6.24
CA GLY A 201 -17.66 17.85 6.24
C GLY A 201 -18.27 17.50 4.89
N SER A 202 -19.27 16.61 4.97
CA SER A 202 -20.04 16.08 3.83
C SER A 202 -21.07 17.06 3.27
N ASP A 203 -21.22 18.21 3.92
CA ASP A 203 -21.97 19.38 3.44
C ASP A 203 -21.12 20.32 2.57
N ALA A 204 -19.88 19.94 2.28
CA ALA A 204 -18.91 20.70 1.49
C ALA A 204 -18.52 22.06 2.10
N LYS A 205 -18.73 22.23 3.42
CA LYS A 205 -18.42 23.45 4.15
C LYS A 205 -17.11 23.37 4.90
N ILE A 206 -16.51 24.54 5.13
CA ILE A 206 -15.31 24.73 5.95
C ILE A 206 -15.64 25.82 6.98
N PHE A 207 -15.40 25.53 8.25
CA PHE A 207 -15.57 26.50 9.33
C PHE A 207 -14.29 26.66 10.13
N ILE A 208 -14.06 27.88 10.63
CA ILE A 208 -12.95 28.24 11.52
C ILE A 208 -13.51 28.63 12.88
N TYR A 209 -12.79 28.23 13.94
CA TYR A 209 -13.17 28.47 15.32
C TYR A 209 -12.01 29.06 16.10
N ASP A 210 -12.32 29.73 17.21
CA ASP A 210 -11.32 30.10 18.21
C ASP A 210 -10.79 28.85 18.92
N GLY A 211 -9.47 28.73 18.99
CA GLY A 211 -8.79 27.55 19.54
C GLY A 211 -8.90 27.39 21.05
N LYS A 212 -9.14 28.47 21.80
CA LYS A 212 -9.22 28.48 23.27
C LYS A 212 -10.66 28.33 23.76
N THR A 213 -11.60 28.98 23.10
CA THR A 213 -13.01 29.06 23.49
C THR A 213 -13.90 28.13 22.69
N GLY A 214 -13.50 27.70 21.49
CA GLY A 214 -14.36 26.90 20.60
C GLY A 214 -15.55 27.69 20.03
N GLU A 215 -15.46 29.01 19.99
CA GLU A 215 -16.47 29.85 19.33
C GLU A 215 -16.28 29.87 17.81
N THR A 216 -17.38 29.81 17.06
CA THR A 216 -17.34 29.88 15.59
C THR A 216 -16.92 31.27 15.15
N SER A 217 -15.82 31.35 14.41
CA SER A 217 -15.28 32.61 13.89
C SER A 217 -15.82 32.91 12.49
N SER A 218 -15.77 31.95 11.57
CA SER A 218 -16.18 32.16 10.17
C SER A 218 -16.46 30.87 9.40
N GLU A 219 -17.17 31.01 8.27
CA GLU A 219 -17.37 30.00 7.22
C GLU A 219 -16.63 30.46 5.96
N PHE A 220 -15.96 29.54 5.26
CA PHE A 220 -15.34 29.85 3.96
C PHE A 220 -16.33 29.49 2.85
N THR A 221 -16.77 30.49 2.09
CA THR A 221 -17.80 30.36 1.06
C THR A 221 -17.31 30.68 -0.35
N ASP A 222 -16.05 31.13 -0.49
CA ASP A 222 -15.47 31.48 -1.78
C ASP A 222 -15.08 30.24 -2.59
N SER A 223 -15.62 30.06 -3.80
CA SER A 223 -15.33 28.89 -4.64
C SER A 223 -15.46 27.54 -3.90
N PRO A 224 -16.64 27.22 -3.34
CA PRO A 224 -16.83 26.06 -2.47
C PRO A 224 -16.58 24.75 -3.21
N HIS A 225 -16.22 23.72 -2.46
CA HIS A 225 -16.19 22.36 -2.98
C HIS A 225 -17.58 21.89 -3.45
N LYS A 226 -17.60 20.99 -4.43
CA LYS A 226 -18.85 20.42 -5.00
C LYS A 226 -19.18 19.04 -4.44
N GLY A 227 -18.37 18.53 -3.53
CA GLY A 227 -18.52 17.23 -2.90
C GLY A 227 -18.03 17.25 -1.45
N THR A 228 -18.16 16.11 -0.78
CA THR A 228 -17.66 15.92 0.59
C THR A 228 -16.20 16.32 0.71
N ILE A 229 -15.89 17.19 1.67
CA ILE A 229 -14.51 17.49 2.03
C ILE A 229 -14.08 16.43 3.06
N MET A 230 -13.08 15.64 2.70
CA MET A 230 -12.65 14.46 3.45
C MET A 230 -11.56 14.77 4.48
N ALA A 231 -10.73 15.78 4.23
CA ALA A 231 -9.63 16.14 5.11
C ALA A 231 -9.27 17.63 4.99
N CYS A 232 -8.73 18.18 6.08
CA CYS A 232 -8.09 19.48 6.09
C CYS A 232 -6.74 19.43 6.80
N SER A 233 -5.82 20.32 6.42
CA SER A 233 -4.53 20.47 7.08
C SER A 233 -4.09 21.93 7.06
N TRP A 234 -3.31 22.35 8.05
CA TRP A 234 -2.83 23.72 8.19
C TRP A 234 -1.40 23.87 7.72
N SER A 235 -1.07 25.04 7.17
CA SER A 235 0.31 25.45 6.94
C SER A 235 1.05 25.61 8.28
N ALA A 236 2.37 25.46 8.26
CA ALA A 236 3.21 25.58 9.45
C ALA A 236 3.11 26.97 10.11
N ASP A 237 2.89 28.03 9.31
CA ASP A 237 2.70 29.40 9.77
C ASP A 237 1.26 29.72 10.22
N SER A 238 0.34 28.75 10.16
CA SER A 238 -1.07 28.88 10.53
C SER A 238 -1.88 29.89 9.68
N LYS A 239 -1.36 30.34 8.54
CA LYS A 239 -2.03 31.34 7.67
C LYS A 239 -2.87 30.72 6.57
N SER A 240 -2.67 29.44 6.28
CA SER A 240 -3.35 28.76 5.19
C SER A 240 -3.86 27.39 5.59
N ILE A 241 -4.93 26.98 4.91
CA ILE A 241 -5.52 25.65 5.06
C ILE A 241 -5.56 25.00 3.69
N VAL A 242 -5.27 23.70 3.64
CA VAL A 242 -5.55 22.87 2.48
C VAL A 242 -6.73 21.95 2.76
N THR A 243 -7.61 21.78 1.79
CA THR A 243 -8.74 20.86 1.84
C THR A 243 -8.71 19.89 0.67
N SER A 244 -9.13 18.65 0.92
CA SER A 244 -9.17 17.57 -0.06
C SER A 244 -10.57 16.99 -0.15
N SER A 245 -11.12 16.91 -1.36
CA SER A 245 -12.55 16.64 -1.59
C SER A 245 -12.83 15.49 -2.56
N ALA A 246 -14.00 14.88 -2.36
CA ALA A 246 -14.59 13.90 -3.26
C ALA A 246 -15.00 14.46 -4.63
N ASP A 247 -14.87 15.77 -4.86
CA ASP A 247 -14.99 16.40 -6.18
C ASP A 247 -13.71 16.32 -7.04
N CYS A 248 -12.72 15.54 -6.58
CA CYS A 248 -11.41 15.35 -7.23
C CYS A 248 -10.51 16.60 -7.22
N THR A 249 -10.80 17.57 -6.35
CA THR A 249 -10.00 18.78 -6.19
C THR A 249 -9.34 18.86 -4.81
N VAL A 250 -8.19 19.54 -4.79
CA VAL A 250 -7.52 20.03 -3.59
C VAL A 250 -7.57 21.56 -3.64
N LYS A 251 -7.94 22.22 -2.55
CA LYS A 251 -8.01 23.69 -2.50
C LYS A 251 -7.13 24.25 -1.39
N LEU A 252 -6.41 25.32 -1.71
CA LEU A 252 -5.66 26.14 -0.77
C LEU A 252 -6.49 27.36 -0.41
N TRP A 253 -6.56 27.66 0.88
CA TRP A 253 -7.35 28.75 1.44
C TRP A 253 -6.46 29.66 2.26
N ASP A 254 -6.66 30.96 2.10
CA ASP A 254 -6.06 31.97 2.95
C ASP A 254 -7.00 32.29 4.12
N VAL A 255 -6.47 32.20 5.34
CA VAL A 255 -7.29 32.26 6.56
C VAL A 255 -7.76 33.68 6.86
N GLU A 256 -6.95 34.68 6.54
CA GLU A 256 -7.23 36.08 6.81
C GLU A 256 -8.29 36.64 5.86
N THR A 257 -8.09 36.42 4.56
CA THR A 257 -8.99 36.89 3.49
C THR A 257 -10.19 35.98 3.28
N ARG A 258 -10.15 34.73 3.77
CA ARG A 258 -11.20 33.71 3.65
C ARG A 258 -11.53 33.35 2.21
N LYS A 259 -10.53 33.44 1.34
CA LYS A 259 -10.65 33.17 -0.09
C LYS A 259 -9.86 31.94 -0.50
N SER A 260 -10.34 31.30 -1.55
CA SER A 260 -9.62 30.23 -2.23
C SER A 260 -8.45 30.86 -3.00
N VAL A 261 -7.23 30.47 -2.67
CA VAL A 261 -6.00 30.93 -3.34
C VAL A 261 -5.75 30.09 -4.59
N THR A 262 -5.76 28.76 -4.45
CA THR A 262 -5.44 27.83 -5.53
C THR A 262 -6.40 26.65 -5.50
N THR A 263 -6.82 26.18 -6.69
CA THR A 263 -7.58 24.94 -6.85
C THR A 263 -6.80 24.02 -7.78
N TRP A 264 -6.39 22.86 -7.26
CA TRP A 264 -5.76 21.79 -8.05
C TRP A 264 -6.81 20.75 -8.42
N THR A 265 -6.92 20.45 -9.71
CA THR A 265 -7.75 19.34 -10.20
C THR A 265 -6.86 18.14 -10.47
N VAL A 266 -7.03 17.06 -9.70
CA VAL A 266 -6.16 15.87 -9.81
C VAL A 266 -6.54 15.02 -11.01
N GLY A 267 -7.82 14.94 -11.32
CA GLY A 267 -8.35 14.16 -12.43
C GLY A 267 -9.87 14.07 -12.37
N SER A 268 -10.42 13.03 -13.00
CA SER A 268 -11.86 12.76 -13.03
C SER A 268 -12.17 11.33 -12.61
N GLY A 269 -13.39 11.08 -12.15
CA GLY A 269 -13.84 9.75 -11.76
C GLY A 269 -13.53 9.39 -10.30
N VAL A 270 -14.07 8.24 -9.89
CA VAL A 270 -14.13 7.84 -8.47
C VAL A 270 -12.73 7.61 -7.87
N THR A 271 -11.77 7.08 -8.64
CA THR A 271 -10.40 6.84 -8.18
C THR A 271 -9.61 8.11 -7.88
N ASN A 272 -9.98 9.24 -8.49
CA ASN A 272 -9.34 10.54 -8.29
C ASN A 272 -9.97 11.39 -7.18
N GLN A 273 -11.00 10.88 -6.50
CA GLN A 273 -11.55 11.52 -5.31
C GLN A 273 -10.46 11.65 -4.24
N GLN A 274 -10.32 12.83 -3.63
CA GLN A 274 -9.31 13.05 -2.61
C GLN A 274 -9.88 12.72 -1.23
N VAL A 275 -9.24 11.78 -0.53
CA VAL A 275 -9.76 11.15 0.70
C VAL A 275 -8.92 11.41 1.94
N GLY A 276 -7.79 12.10 1.81
CA GLY A 276 -6.90 12.43 2.92
C GLY A 276 -5.88 13.49 2.50
N ASN A 277 -5.36 14.25 3.46
CA ASN A 277 -4.21 15.12 3.22
C ASN A 277 -3.33 15.27 4.45
N THR A 278 -2.14 15.80 4.22
CA THR A 278 -1.27 16.33 5.27
C THR A 278 -0.42 17.46 4.69
N TRP A 279 -0.06 18.44 5.51
CA TRP A 279 0.86 19.50 5.13
C TRP A 279 2.22 19.24 5.78
N SER A 280 3.21 18.83 4.98
CA SER A 280 4.57 18.67 5.47
C SER A 280 5.26 20.02 5.58
N ALA A 281 5.92 20.27 6.71
CA ALA A 281 6.60 21.53 7.02
C ALA A 281 7.84 21.70 6.12
N GLU A 282 7.61 22.15 4.89
CA GLU A 282 8.35 23.27 4.29
C GLU A 282 7.61 23.73 3.04
N ASN A 283 7.20 22.86 2.09
CA ASN A 283 6.39 23.25 0.92
C ASN A 283 5.59 22.10 0.28
N GLY A 284 5.47 20.95 0.95
CA GLY A 284 4.86 19.74 0.38
C GLY A 284 3.48 19.50 0.95
N ILE A 285 2.44 19.96 0.26
CA ILE A 285 1.08 19.50 0.48
C ILE A 285 0.99 18.10 -0.12
N VAL A 286 0.57 17.11 0.66
CA VAL A 286 0.32 15.75 0.16
C VAL A 286 -1.17 15.48 0.25
N SER A 287 -1.80 15.13 -0.87
CA SER A 287 -3.19 14.67 -0.92
C SER A 287 -3.29 13.26 -1.48
N LEU A 288 -4.10 12.44 -0.84
CA LEU A 288 -4.33 11.05 -1.19
C LEU A 288 -5.57 10.89 -2.07
N SER A 289 -5.39 10.34 -3.27
CA SER A 289 -6.46 9.87 -4.13
C SER A 289 -7.07 8.57 -3.59
N LEU A 290 -8.36 8.33 -3.87
CA LEU A 290 -9.04 7.09 -3.51
C LEU A 290 -8.37 5.86 -4.16
N GLY A 291 -7.76 5.99 -5.34
CA GLY A 291 -6.95 4.94 -5.98
C GLY A 291 -5.60 4.66 -5.30
N GLY A 292 -5.28 5.38 -4.22
CA GLY A 292 -4.05 5.20 -3.44
C GLY A 292 -2.95 6.19 -3.78
N ASP A 293 -2.98 6.82 -4.95
CA ASP A 293 -1.91 7.70 -5.41
C ASP A 293 -1.75 8.93 -4.48
N LEU A 294 -0.51 9.23 -4.09
CA LEU A 294 -0.17 10.37 -3.25
C LEU A 294 0.31 11.52 -4.13
N ASN A 295 -0.50 12.57 -4.25
CA ASN A 295 -0.23 13.75 -5.06
C ASN A 295 0.44 14.82 -4.19
N VAL A 296 1.59 15.31 -4.63
CA VAL A 296 2.33 16.38 -3.98
C VAL A 296 2.08 17.68 -4.71
N PHE A 297 1.75 18.72 -3.97
CA PHE A 297 1.56 20.08 -4.45
C PHE A 297 2.50 21.03 -3.72
N ASP A 298 2.98 22.04 -4.44
CA ASP A 298 3.67 23.18 -3.86
C ASP A 298 2.75 24.39 -4.04
N PRO A 299 2.36 25.10 -2.96
CA PRO A 299 1.49 26.26 -3.06
C PRO A 299 2.05 27.39 -3.94
N ARG A 300 3.36 27.38 -4.22
CA ARG A 300 4.06 28.38 -5.03
C ARG A 300 4.15 28.00 -6.52
N VAL A 301 3.79 26.76 -6.88
CA VAL A 301 4.03 26.22 -8.22
C VAL A 301 2.72 25.77 -8.87
N GLY A 302 2.26 26.57 -9.82
CA GLY A 302 1.24 26.21 -10.81
C GLY A 302 -0.08 25.65 -10.25
N ASP A 303 -0.85 25.06 -11.15
CA ASP A 303 -2.19 24.50 -10.90
C ASP A 303 -2.23 22.97 -11.00
N LYS A 304 -1.05 22.32 -10.97
CA LYS A 304 -0.89 20.86 -11.07
C LYS A 304 -0.03 20.30 -9.95
N SER A 305 -0.18 18.99 -9.69
CA SER A 305 0.73 18.27 -8.81
C SER A 305 2.15 18.29 -9.38
N ILE A 306 3.13 18.56 -8.51
CA ILE A 306 4.55 18.55 -8.88
C ILE A 306 5.10 17.12 -8.97
N ARG A 307 4.49 16.17 -8.24
CA ARG A 307 4.88 14.77 -8.21
C ARG A 307 3.71 13.91 -7.74
N THR A 308 3.61 12.69 -8.26
CA THR A 308 2.63 11.70 -7.82
C THR A 308 3.33 10.40 -7.48
N PHE A 309 3.23 9.95 -6.24
CA PHE A 309 3.76 8.65 -5.83
C PHE A 309 2.71 7.57 -6.06
N THR A 310 3.06 6.63 -6.93
CA THR A 310 2.18 5.56 -7.39
C THR A 310 2.70 4.23 -6.89
N ALA A 311 1.93 3.56 -6.05
CA ALA A 311 2.27 2.24 -5.51
C ALA A 311 0.96 1.45 -5.28
N PRO A 312 1.03 0.12 -5.14
CA PRO A 312 -0.16 -0.69 -4.97
C PRO A 312 -0.71 -0.51 -3.54
N GLN A 313 -2.03 -0.61 -3.40
CA GLN A 313 -2.69 -0.60 -2.09
C GLN A 313 -2.90 -2.00 -1.53
N LYS A 314 -2.93 -3.00 -2.42
CA LYS A 314 -3.13 -4.42 -2.10
C LYS A 314 -1.92 -5.25 -2.48
N ALA A 315 -1.89 -6.47 -1.98
CA ALA A 315 -0.82 -7.44 -2.19
C ALA A 315 -0.31 -7.43 -3.64
N ILE A 316 1.00 -7.42 -3.79
CA ILE A 316 1.64 -7.74 -5.07
C ILE A 316 1.49 -9.25 -5.27
N THR A 317 1.14 -9.69 -6.46
CA THR A 317 0.73 -11.07 -6.73
C THR A 317 1.69 -11.78 -7.67
N ALA A 318 2.30 -11.05 -8.58
CA ALA A 318 3.22 -11.57 -9.58
C ALA A 318 4.24 -10.49 -9.97
N MET A 319 5.41 -10.93 -10.42
CA MET A 319 6.47 -10.06 -10.92
C MET A 319 7.11 -10.66 -12.16
N SER A 320 7.60 -9.82 -13.07
CA SER A 320 8.35 -10.24 -14.24
C SER A 320 9.38 -9.17 -14.62
N PRO A 321 10.59 -9.52 -15.09
CA PRO A 321 11.55 -8.54 -15.56
C PRO A 321 11.01 -7.85 -16.82
N SER A 322 11.32 -6.57 -17.06
CA SER A 322 10.93 -5.91 -18.33
C SER A 322 12.17 -5.49 -19.12
N SER A 323 13.05 -4.72 -18.50
CA SER A 323 14.31 -4.28 -19.10
C SER A 323 15.41 -4.24 -18.04
N ALA A 324 16.66 -3.98 -18.43
CA ALA A 324 17.77 -3.95 -17.48
C ALA A 324 17.49 -2.97 -16.32
N GLY A 325 17.48 -3.49 -15.08
CA GLY A 325 17.21 -2.69 -13.88
C GLY A 325 15.75 -2.26 -13.69
N THR A 326 14.80 -2.81 -14.47
CA THR A 326 13.36 -2.52 -14.36
C THR A 326 12.55 -3.82 -14.32
N PHE A 327 11.59 -3.90 -13.40
CA PHE A 327 10.66 -5.02 -13.31
C PHE A 327 9.22 -4.53 -13.24
N LEU A 328 8.29 -5.36 -13.68
CA LEU A 328 6.86 -5.14 -13.56
C LEU A 328 6.31 -5.97 -12.41
N ALA A 329 5.34 -5.42 -11.68
CA ALA A 329 4.60 -6.14 -10.67
C ALA A 329 3.09 -5.96 -10.86
N GLY A 330 2.36 -7.07 -10.82
CA GLY A 330 0.91 -7.09 -10.76
C GLY A 330 0.41 -7.10 -9.33
N SER A 331 -0.75 -6.49 -9.08
CA SER A 331 -1.37 -6.44 -7.75
C SER A 331 -2.77 -7.04 -7.73
N ALA A 332 -3.23 -7.35 -6.51
CA ALA A 332 -4.52 -7.97 -6.26
C ALA A 332 -5.73 -7.07 -6.59
N ASP A 333 -5.52 -5.76 -6.82
CA ASP A 333 -6.52 -4.81 -7.30
C ASP A 333 -6.52 -4.62 -8.82
N GLY A 334 -5.71 -5.39 -9.57
CA GLY A 334 -5.67 -5.34 -11.03
C GLY A 334 -4.68 -4.35 -11.63
N ARG A 335 -3.95 -3.59 -10.81
CA ARG A 335 -2.90 -2.71 -11.31
C ARG A 335 -1.67 -3.52 -11.72
N VAL A 336 -0.99 -3.04 -12.75
CA VAL A 336 0.38 -3.42 -13.08
C VAL A 336 1.23 -2.17 -13.01
N LEU A 337 2.33 -2.25 -12.27
CA LEU A 337 3.23 -1.14 -12.00
C LEU A 337 4.63 -1.49 -12.49
N SER A 338 5.32 -0.49 -13.04
CA SER A 338 6.72 -0.57 -13.43
C SER A 338 7.61 0.01 -12.34
N TYR A 339 8.64 -0.74 -11.95
CA TYR A 339 9.58 -0.39 -10.89
C TYR A 339 10.98 -0.22 -11.47
N SER A 340 11.53 0.98 -11.36
CA SER A 340 12.91 1.25 -11.73
C SER A 340 13.82 1.17 -10.51
N ILE A 341 14.81 0.27 -10.57
CA ILE A 341 15.81 0.09 -9.50
C ILE A 341 16.76 1.27 -9.43
N ALA A 342 17.18 1.78 -10.59
CA ALA A 342 18.08 2.93 -10.66
C ALA A 342 17.42 4.24 -10.18
N ALA A 343 16.15 4.47 -10.56
CA ALA A 343 15.43 5.67 -10.14
C ALA A 343 14.84 5.56 -8.72
N GLY A 344 14.64 4.35 -8.20
CA GLY A 344 13.97 4.14 -6.92
C GLY A 344 12.49 4.52 -6.94
N GLU A 345 11.86 4.48 -8.12
CA GLU A 345 10.48 4.94 -8.33
C GLU A 345 9.62 3.86 -8.99
N SER A 346 8.32 3.93 -8.70
CA SER A 346 7.28 3.10 -9.32
C SER A 346 6.28 3.95 -10.08
N THR A 347 5.87 3.46 -11.25
CA THR A 347 4.96 4.17 -12.17
C THR A 347 3.83 3.26 -12.64
N SER A 348 2.65 3.84 -12.89
CA SER A 348 1.54 3.11 -13.50
C SER A 348 1.75 2.97 -15.00
N LEU A 349 1.38 1.80 -15.53
CA LEU A 349 1.30 1.59 -16.97
C LEU A 349 0.17 2.43 -17.57
N LYS A 350 0.43 3.01 -18.75
CA LYS A 350 -0.59 3.68 -19.55
C LYS A 350 -1.53 2.66 -20.20
N GLY A 351 -2.74 3.08 -20.54
CA GLY A 351 -3.73 2.24 -21.21
C GLY A 351 -4.64 1.49 -20.24
N GLU A 352 -5.48 0.61 -20.80
CA GLU A 352 -6.44 -0.16 -20.01
C GLU A 352 -5.77 -1.39 -19.41
N GLY A 353 -5.60 -1.39 -18.08
CA GLY A 353 -5.10 -2.53 -17.32
C GLY A 353 -6.18 -3.54 -16.95
N HIS A 354 -5.86 -4.46 -16.03
CA HIS A 354 -6.83 -5.42 -15.52
C HIS A 354 -7.82 -4.76 -14.55
N SER A 355 -9.07 -5.22 -14.55
CA SER A 355 -10.10 -4.74 -13.62
C SER A 355 -10.15 -5.51 -12.30
N ASN A 356 -9.34 -6.57 -12.19
CA ASN A 356 -9.34 -7.50 -11.07
C ASN A 356 -7.95 -8.13 -10.88
N PHE A 357 -7.79 -8.93 -9.84
CA PHE A 357 -6.57 -9.63 -9.43
C PHE A 357 -5.68 -10.08 -10.60
N VAL A 358 -4.45 -9.54 -10.68
CA VAL A 358 -3.45 -10.00 -11.64
C VAL A 358 -2.87 -11.32 -11.15
N THR A 359 -2.99 -12.38 -11.92
CA THR A 359 -2.56 -13.72 -11.50
C THR A 359 -1.08 -13.97 -11.77
N ALA A 360 -0.60 -13.58 -12.95
CA ALA A 360 0.77 -13.87 -13.37
C ALA A 360 1.24 -12.87 -14.45
N LEU A 361 2.56 -12.68 -14.52
CA LEU A 361 3.24 -11.96 -15.59
C LEU A 361 4.36 -12.85 -16.13
N ALA A 362 4.63 -12.76 -17.43
CA ALA A 362 5.76 -13.43 -18.06
C ALA A 362 6.34 -12.59 -19.20
N THR A 363 7.65 -12.63 -19.32
CA THR A 363 8.41 -11.84 -20.30
C THR A 363 8.96 -12.74 -21.39
N SER A 364 8.78 -12.30 -22.63
CA SER A 364 9.37 -12.92 -23.81
C SER A 364 10.86 -12.66 -23.86
N SER A 365 11.67 -13.72 -23.96
CA SER A 365 13.12 -13.61 -24.13
C SER A 365 13.52 -13.13 -25.54
N ALA A 366 12.64 -13.25 -26.53
CA ALA A 366 12.94 -12.92 -27.93
C ALA A 366 12.78 -11.44 -28.28
N ASP A 367 11.73 -10.79 -27.76
CA ASP A 367 11.38 -9.41 -28.11
C ASP A 367 11.17 -8.50 -26.88
N GLY A 368 11.37 -9.02 -25.67
CA GLY A 368 11.27 -8.25 -24.42
C GLY A 368 9.85 -7.82 -24.05
N LYS A 369 8.83 -8.28 -24.78
CA LYS A 369 7.43 -7.99 -24.45
C LYS A 369 7.02 -8.72 -23.18
N VAL A 370 6.14 -8.08 -22.40
CA VAL A 370 5.59 -8.69 -21.18
C VAL A 370 4.11 -8.97 -21.39
N PHE A 371 3.66 -10.12 -20.93
CA PHE A 371 2.26 -10.51 -20.96
C PHE A 371 1.75 -10.66 -19.53
N SER A 372 0.51 -10.28 -19.32
CA SER A 372 -0.16 -10.35 -18.02
C SER A 372 -1.52 -11.03 -18.15
N VAL A 373 -1.91 -11.76 -17.10
CA VAL A 373 -3.21 -12.41 -17.01
C VAL A 373 -3.87 -12.11 -15.67
N GLY A 374 -5.19 -12.00 -15.66
CA GLY A 374 -5.95 -11.65 -14.44
C GLY A 374 -7.33 -12.29 -14.36
N PHE A 375 -7.98 -12.14 -13.21
CA PHE A 375 -9.33 -12.63 -12.92
C PHE A 375 -10.44 -11.84 -13.64
N ASP A 376 -10.07 -10.93 -14.53
CA ASP A 376 -10.96 -10.34 -15.53
C ASP A 376 -11.05 -11.20 -16.80
N ASP A 377 -10.53 -12.42 -16.75
CA ASP A 377 -10.45 -13.40 -17.83
C ASP A 377 -9.78 -12.84 -19.09
N ARG A 378 -8.77 -11.97 -18.91
CA ARG A 378 -8.00 -11.36 -20.00
C ARG A 378 -6.53 -11.73 -19.96
N VAL A 379 -5.96 -11.81 -21.16
CA VAL A 379 -4.53 -11.72 -21.43
C VAL A 379 -4.26 -10.34 -22.03
N ARG A 380 -3.30 -9.61 -21.46
CA ARG A 380 -2.91 -8.27 -21.94
C ARG A 380 -1.43 -8.24 -22.27
N GLU A 381 -1.12 -7.69 -23.44
CA GLU A 381 0.25 -7.45 -23.90
C GLU A 381 0.71 -6.05 -23.45
N ILE A 382 1.90 -6.00 -22.86
CA ILE A 382 2.57 -4.79 -22.37
C ILE A 382 3.71 -4.48 -23.34
N THR A 383 3.91 -3.20 -23.62
CA THR A 383 4.99 -2.71 -24.49
C THR A 383 6.37 -3.15 -23.97
N SER A 384 7.32 -3.35 -24.88
CA SER A 384 8.68 -3.82 -24.52
C SER A 384 9.46 -2.83 -23.65
N ASP A 385 9.08 -1.55 -23.68
CA ASP A 385 9.61 -0.51 -22.78
C ASP A 385 8.98 -0.54 -21.36
N GLY A 386 7.97 -1.39 -21.15
CA GLY A 386 7.28 -1.54 -19.86
C GLY A 386 6.47 -0.32 -19.43
N THR A 387 6.13 0.59 -20.35
CA THR A 387 5.45 1.86 -20.01
C THR A 387 3.94 1.83 -20.17
N GLY A 388 3.38 0.84 -20.88
CA GLY A 388 1.94 0.76 -21.08
C GLY A 388 1.43 -0.57 -21.63
N PHE A 389 0.13 -0.77 -21.47
CA PHE A 389 -0.60 -1.81 -22.17
C PHE A 389 -0.78 -1.44 -23.63
N THR A 390 -0.64 -2.42 -24.51
CA THR A 390 -1.06 -2.29 -25.91
C THR A 390 -2.58 -2.34 -26.00
N GLN A 391 -3.15 -2.03 -27.17
CA GLN A 391 -4.59 -2.23 -27.42
C GLN A 391 -4.97 -3.71 -27.53
N ALA A 392 -4.00 -4.63 -27.64
CA ALA A 392 -4.25 -6.05 -27.75
C ALA A 392 -4.71 -6.62 -26.40
N SER A 393 -5.94 -7.11 -26.37
CA SER A 393 -6.53 -7.82 -25.23
C SER A 393 -7.28 -9.05 -25.74
N LEU A 394 -6.93 -10.22 -25.21
CA LEU A 394 -7.54 -11.49 -25.56
C LEU A 394 -8.34 -11.99 -24.38
N SER A 395 -9.58 -12.42 -24.61
CA SER A 395 -10.32 -13.16 -23.57
C SER A 395 -9.66 -14.51 -23.33
N THR A 396 -9.85 -15.10 -22.17
CA THR A 396 -9.51 -16.49 -21.85
C THR A 396 -10.78 -17.34 -21.88
N ALA A 397 -10.68 -18.66 -22.00
CA ALA A 397 -11.87 -19.53 -22.02
C ALA A 397 -12.45 -19.74 -20.61
N SER A 398 -11.60 -19.62 -19.59
CA SER A 398 -11.87 -19.76 -18.16
C SER A 398 -10.79 -19.04 -17.35
N GLN A 399 -10.98 -18.93 -16.05
CA GLN A 399 -10.09 -18.15 -15.19
C GLN A 399 -8.61 -18.55 -15.34
N PRO A 400 -7.72 -17.62 -15.70
CA PRO A 400 -6.30 -17.91 -15.84
C PRO A 400 -5.62 -18.07 -14.46
N LYS A 401 -4.76 -19.07 -14.38
CA LYS A 401 -3.96 -19.46 -13.21
C LYS A 401 -2.46 -19.19 -13.37
N GLY A 402 -1.96 -19.13 -14.60
CA GLY A 402 -0.56 -18.85 -14.88
C GLY A 402 -0.33 -18.50 -16.34
N ILE A 403 0.84 -17.93 -16.62
CA ILE A 403 1.29 -17.60 -17.97
C ILE A 403 2.77 -17.91 -18.11
N ALA A 404 3.17 -18.41 -19.27
CA ALA A 404 4.56 -18.61 -19.66
C ALA A 404 4.74 -18.18 -21.11
N VAL A 405 5.93 -17.70 -21.46
CA VAL A 405 6.25 -17.29 -22.83
C VAL A 405 7.47 -18.08 -23.28
N ALA A 406 7.36 -18.72 -24.45
CA ALA A 406 8.45 -19.46 -25.06
C ALA A 406 9.39 -18.55 -25.87
N GLU A 407 10.58 -19.06 -26.20
CA GLU A 407 11.58 -18.34 -27.00
C GLU A 407 11.11 -17.96 -28.41
N ASP A 408 10.07 -18.63 -28.94
CA ASP A 408 9.47 -18.27 -30.23
C ASP A 408 8.34 -17.24 -30.10
N SER A 409 8.25 -16.56 -28.95
CA SER A 409 7.19 -15.61 -28.56
C SER A 409 5.79 -16.24 -28.45
N SER A 410 5.66 -17.57 -28.39
CA SER A 410 4.38 -18.22 -28.09
C SER A 410 4.01 -18.03 -26.62
N VAL A 411 2.79 -17.56 -26.38
CA VAL A 411 2.29 -17.33 -25.02
C VAL A 411 1.38 -18.47 -24.62
N PHE A 412 1.70 -19.15 -23.53
CA PHE A 412 0.94 -20.24 -22.95
C PHE A 412 0.20 -19.73 -21.72
N VAL A 413 -1.12 -19.87 -21.70
CA VAL A 413 -1.96 -19.44 -20.59
C VAL A 413 -2.61 -20.67 -19.96
N ALA A 414 -2.22 -20.99 -18.74
CA ALA A 414 -2.83 -22.05 -17.98
C ALA A 414 -4.10 -21.53 -17.30
N GLU A 415 -5.23 -22.17 -17.59
CA GLU A 415 -6.54 -21.84 -17.03
C GLU A 415 -7.08 -22.99 -16.18
N VAL A 416 -8.23 -22.80 -15.51
CA VAL A 416 -8.81 -23.83 -14.61
C VAL A 416 -9.02 -25.17 -15.31
N ASN A 417 -9.45 -25.17 -16.59
CA ASN A 417 -9.84 -26.38 -17.31
C ASN A 417 -9.03 -26.64 -18.60
N THR A 418 -8.17 -25.71 -19.02
CA THR A 418 -7.49 -25.78 -20.32
C THR A 418 -6.19 -24.98 -20.31
N VAL A 419 -5.35 -25.16 -21.34
CA VAL A 419 -4.20 -24.29 -21.60
C VAL A 419 -4.35 -23.72 -23.00
N GLU A 420 -4.44 -22.39 -23.13
CA GLU A 420 -4.50 -21.74 -24.44
C GLU A 420 -3.09 -21.33 -24.91
N VAL A 421 -2.85 -21.45 -26.22
CA VAL A 421 -1.63 -20.94 -26.86
C VAL A 421 -1.99 -19.75 -27.74
N ILE A 422 -1.29 -18.64 -27.54
CA ILE A 422 -1.46 -17.43 -28.32
C ILE A 422 -0.18 -17.20 -29.12
N ARG A 423 -0.33 -17.14 -30.44
CA ARG A 423 0.74 -16.77 -31.38
C ARG A 423 0.23 -15.62 -32.25
N SER A 424 1.03 -14.56 -32.38
CA SER A 424 0.68 -13.38 -33.19
C SER A 424 -0.71 -12.80 -32.87
N ASN A 425 -1.07 -12.74 -31.59
CA ASN A 425 -2.38 -12.28 -31.10
C ASN A 425 -3.59 -13.05 -31.65
N GLN A 426 -3.40 -14.29 -32.09
CA GLN A 426 -4.48 -15.22 -32.41
C GLN A 426 -4.46 -16.42 -31.48
N LYS A 427 -5.65 -16.78 -30.99
CA LYS A 427 -5.85 -17.99 -30.20
C LYS A 427 -5.70 -19.21 -31.08
N GLN A 428 -4.85 -20.14 -30.66
CA GLN A 428 -4.84 -21.49 -31.19
C GLN A 428 -5.36 -22.42 -30.08
N LYS A 429 -6.45 -23.14 -30.36
CA LYS A 429 -7.06 -24.06 -29.40
C LYS A 429 -6.16 -25.30 -29.26
N VAL A 430 -5.68 -25.58 -28.05
CA VAL A 430 -4.97 -26.84 -27.73
C VAL A 430 -5.33 -27.31 -26.32
N VAL A 431 -5.40 -28.64 -26.13
CA VAL A 431 -5.57 -29.38 -24.86
C VAL A 431 -4.27 -30.20 -24.63
N LEU A 432 -3.89 -30.45 -23.37
CA LEU A 432 -2.51 -30.64 -22.83
C LEU A 432 -1.67 -31.94 -23.11
N TYR A 433 -0.35 -31.80 -22.79
CA TYR A 433 0.87 -32.66 -22.51
C TYR A 433 2.04 -32.88 -23.52
N GLU A 434 3.33 -32.64 -23.22
CA GLU A 434 4.55 -32.78 -24.11
C GLU A 434 4.49 -32.40 -25.63
N TRP A 435 5.07 -31.25 -25.99
CA TRP A 435 5.02 -30.62 -27.31
C TRP A 435 6.16 -31.08 -28.26
N ASP A 436 5.84 -31.92 -29.25
CA ASP A 436 6.77 -32.32 -30.34
C ASP A 436 6.79 -31.34 -31.54
N GLY A 437 6.11 -30.21 -31.40
CA GLY A 437 5.87 -29.26 -32.50
C GLY A 437 4.60 -29.54 -33.32
N LYS A 438 3.86 -30.62 -33.06
CA LYS A 438 2.61 -31.00 -33.77
C LYS A 438 1.49 -31.55 -32.87
N SER A 439 1.79 -32.27 -31.79
CA SER A 439 0.80 -32.84 -30.86
C SER A 439 1.34 -32.91 -29.44
N LEU A 440 0.41 -32.98 -28.47
CA LEU A 440 0.71 -33.15 -27.07
C LEU A 440 0.48 -34.63 -26.62
N LYS A 441 1.52 -35.32 -26.11
CA LYS A 441 1.48 -36.62 -25.41
C LYS A 441 1.92 -36.54 -23.93
N GLU A 442 1.40 -37.40 -23.05
CA GLU A 442 1.86 -37.51 -21.66
C GLU A 442 3.33 -37.96 -21.59
N GLY A 443 4.24 -37.04 -21.24
CA GLY A 443 5.69 -37.29 -21.14
C GLY A 443 6.15 -37.93 -19.83
N GLY A 444 5.25 -38.03 -18.83
CA GLY A 444 5.49 -38.70 -17.55
C GLY A 444 4.98 -37.92 -16.33
N VAL A 445 4.91 -38.60 -15.18
CA VAL A 445 4.53 -38.03 -13.88
C VAL A 445 5.79 -37.77 -13.04
N LEU A 446 5.96 -36.54 -12.56
CA LEU A 446 7.06 -36.19 -11.66
C LEU A 446 6.71 -36.56 -10.23
N GLU A 447 7.30 -37.67 -9.75
CA GLU A 447 7.14 -38.10 -8.37
C GLU A 447 8.19 -37.46 -7.45
N GLY A 448 7.75 -36.89 -6.32
CA GLY A 448 8.68 -36.36 -5.31
C GLY A 448 8.06 -35.34 -4.35
N ASN A 449 7.10 -34.54 -4.82
CA ASN A 449 6.33 -33.63 -3.97
C ASN A 449 5.30 -34.42 -3.15
N LYS A 450 5.13 -34.05 -1.88
CA LYS A 450 4.16 -34.70 -0.98
C LYS A 450 2.88 -33.87 -0.82
N GLY A 451 2.97 -32.56 -1.05
CA GLY A 451 1.85 -31.65 -1.08
C GLY A 451 1.41 -31.30 -2.50
N VAL A 452 0.34 -30.49 -2.59
CA VAL A 452 -0.11 -29.93 -3.87
C VAL A 452 0.96 -28.96 -4.37
N ILE A 453 1.42 -29.17 -5.62
CA ILE A 453 2.39 -28.28 -6.26
C ILE A 453 1.79 -26.87 -6.36
N SER A 454 2.55 -25.88 -5.91
CA SER A 454 2.13 -24.49 -5.86
C SER A 454 3.06 -23.52 -6.59
N ALA A 455 4.28 -23.94 -6.92
CA ALA A 455 5.22 -23.17 -7.74
C ALA A 455 6.09 -24.11 -8.59
N LEU A 456 6.41 -23.70 -9.82
CA LEU A 456 7.30 -24.39 -10.74
C LEU A 456 8.18 -23.36 -11.46
N ASP A 457 9.45 -23.67 -11.65
CA ASP A 457 10.34 -22.83 -12.46
C ASP A 457 11.50 -23.66 -13.07
N PHE A 458 11.77 -23.44 -14.35
CA PHE A 458 12.89 -24.08 -15.07
C PHE A 458 14.15 -23.24 -14.93
N SER A 459 15.31 -23.88 -14.87
CA SER A 459 16.58 -23.16 -15.01
C SER A 459 16.67 -22.57 -16.43
N PRO A 460 17.27 -21.38 -16.60
CA PRO A 460 17.43 -20.75 -17.92
C PRO A 460 18.11 -21.63 -18.98
N ASP A 461 19.02 -22.51 -18.57
CA ASP A 461 19.67 -23.48 -19.45
C ASP A 461 18.83 -24.75 -19.75
N GLY A 462 17.62 -24.83 -19.18
CA GLY A 462 16.67 -25.92 -19.34
C GLY A 462 17.06 -27.23 -18.67
N LYS A 463 18.21 -27.30 -17.98
CA LYS A 463 18.72 -28.55 -17.38
C LYS A 463 18.05 -28.94 -16.07
N TYR A 464 17.40 -28.00 -15.39
CA TYR A 464 16.77 -28.25 -14.10
C TYR A 464 15.34 -27.71 -14.04
N LEU A 465 14.52 -28.37 -13.22
CA LEU A 465 13.17 -27.96 -12.88
C LEU A 465 13.02 -27.98 -11.37
N ALA A 466 12.68 -26.84 -10.78
CA ALA A 466 12.34 -26.72 -9.37
C ALA A 466 10.81 -26.76 -9.19
N SER A 467 10.34 -27.57 -8.23
CA SER A 467 8.93 -27.69 -7.87
C SER A 467 8.72 -27.48 -6.38
N GLY A 468 7.97 -26.44 -6.03
CA GLY A 468 7.58 -26.10 -4.67
C GLY A 468 6.15 -26.54 -4.37
N ASP A 469 5.90 -27.07 -3.17
CA ASP A 469 4.58 -27.53 -2.76
C ASP A 469 3.97 -26.77 -1.57
N SER A 470 2.71 -27.09 -1.28
CA SER A 470 1.92 -26.53 -0.18
C SER A 470 2.44 -26.83 1.21
N SER A 471 3.33 -27.83 1.36
CA SER A 471 3.96 -28.18 2.64
C SER A 471 5.26 -27.42 2.91
N GLY A 472 5.70 -26.59 1.95
CA GLY A 472 6.97 -25.87 2.07
C GLY A 472 8.18 -26.66 1.55
N ARG A 473 7.94 -27.80 0.89
CA ARG A 473 9.01 -28.60 0.29
C ARG A 473 9.28 -28.15 -1.14
N ILE A 474 10.56 -28.12 -1.48
CA ILE A 474 11.04 -27.92 -2.84
C ILE A 474 11.73 -29.20 -3.29
N VAL A 475 11.42 -29.60 -4.52
CA VAL A 475 11.99 -30.76 -5.19
C VAL A 475 12.68 -30.27 -6.45
N LEU A 476 13.91 -30.75 -6.66
CA LEU A 476 14.72 -30.41 -7.83
C LEU A 476 14.83 -31.63 -8.73
N PHE A 477 14.48 -31.45 -9.99
CA PHE A 477 14.60 -32.44 -11.05
C PHE A 477 15.65 -31.98 -12.06
N GLN A 478 16.41 -32.93 -12.60
CA GLN A 478 17.29 -32.74 -13.74
C GLN A 478 16.52 -33.15 -14.99
N CYS A 479 16.43 -32.23 -15.95
CA CYS A 479 15.78 -32.40 -17.23
C CYS A 479 16.78 -32.98 -18.24
N GLY A 480 16.33 -33.94 -19.04
CA GLY A 480 17.07 -34.52 -20.14
C GLY A 480 16.15 -34.99 -21.25
N ARG A 481 16.73 -35.52 -22.32
CA ARG A 481 16.01 -36.24 -23.37
C ARG A 481 16.62 -37.62 -23.55
N LYS A 482 15.78 -38.66 -23.54
CA LYS A 482 16.18 -40.03 -23.85
C LYS A 482 15.29 -40.57 -24.96
N GLU A 483 15.90 -40.99 -26.07
CA GLU A 483 15.19 -41.58 -27.22
C GLU A 483 14.08 -40.67 -27.81
N GLY A 484 14.24 -39.35 -27.71
CA GLY A 484 13.26 -38.37 -28.21
C GLY A 484 12.17 -37.98 -27.22
N HIS A 485 12.12 -38.59 -26.03
CA HIS A 485 11.20 -38.26 -24.95
C HIS A 485 11.89 -37.45 -23.86
N SER A 486 11.18 -36.51 -23.23
CA SER A 486 11.72 -35.81 -22.05
C SER A 486 11.82 -36.78 -20.89
N CYS A 487 12.94 -36.75 -20.18
CA CYS A 487 13.13 -37.52 -18.96
C CYS A 487 13.53 -36.59 -17.82
N TYR A 488 12.99 -36.86 -16.63
CA TYR A 488 13.25 -36.06 -15.44
C TYR A 488 13.77 -36.95 -14.32
N HIS A 489 14.94 -36.63 -13.81
CA HIS A 489 15.57 -37.38 -12.72
C HIS A 489 15.57 -36.56 -11.44
N LEU A 490 15.08 -37.15 -10.34
CA LEU A 490 15.10 -36.50 -9.03
C LEU A 490 16.55 -36.26 -8.58
N VAL A 491 16.94 -34.99 -8.47
CA VAL A 491 18.24 -34.59 -7.92
C VAL A 491 18.17 -34.55 -6.40
N THR A 492 17.15 -33.89 -5.86
CA THR A 492 16.92 -33.82 -4.41
C THR A 492 15.48 -33.45 -4.08
N SER A 493 14.97 -34.02 -2.99
CA SER A 493 13.68 -33.68 -2.38
C SER A 493 13.83 -33.19 -0.93
N ARG A 494 15.07 -32.88 -0.52
CA ARG A 494 15.43 -32.56 0.88
C ARG A 494 15.33 -31.07 1.21
N TRP A 495 14.97 -30.22 0.26
CA TRP A 495 14.83 -28.78 0.51
C TRP A 495 13.50 -28.49 1.20
N SER A 496 13.47 -28.67 2.51
CA SER A 496 12.30 -28.48 3.37
C SER A 496 12.57 -27.47 4.49
N PHE A 497 13.06 -26.29 4.11
CA PHE A 497 13.38 -25.21 5.05
C PHE A 497 12.18 -24.30 5.35
N HIS A 498 11.08 -24.42 4.61
CA HIS A 498 9.88 -23.62 4.81
C HIS A 498 8.90 -24.34 5.72
N SER A 499 8.23 -23.57 6.57
CA SER A 499 7.13 -24.03 7.42
C SER A 499 5.75 -23.80 6.79
N ALA A 500 5.69 -23.25 5.58
CA ALA A 500 4.46 -22.88 4.88
C ALA A 500 4.60 -23.06 3.35
N ARG A 501 3.47 -22.94 2.63
CA ARG A 501 3.36 -23.08 1.16
C ARG A 501 4.41 -22.26 0.40
N VAL A 502 5.05 -22.88 -0.59
CA VAL A 502 5.94 -22.19 -1.54
C VAL A 502 5.09 -21.50 -2.61
N ASN A 503 5.07 -20.16 -2.63
CA ASN A 503 4.27 -19.39 -3.58
C ASN A 503 5.00 -19.05 -4.89
N SER A 504 6.33 -18.95 -4.86
CA SER A 504 7.13 -18.54 -6.02
C SER A 504 8.55 -19.10 -5.92
N LEU A 505 9.13 -19.38 -7.09
CA LEU A 505 10.49 -19.84 -7.32
C LEU A 505 11.08 -18.99 -8.44
N SER A 506 12.36 -18.65 -8.36
CA SER A 506 13.05 -17.91 -9.43
C SER A 506 14.51 -18.34 -9.54
N TRP A 507 14.93 -18.79 -10.72
CA TRP A 507 16.33 -19.10 -11.00
C TRP A 507 17.17 -17.86 -11.32
N THR A 508 18.46 -17.89 -10.96
CA THR A 508 19.45 -16.94 -11.45
C THR A 508 19.71 -17.16 -12.94
N ALA A 509 20.06 -16.10 -13.66
CA ALA A 509 20.31 -16.18 -15.11
C ALA A 509 21.44 -17.17 -15.48
N ASP A 510 22.41 -17.38 -14.59
CA ASP A 510 23.49 -18.35 -14.75
C ASP A 510 23.09 -19.81 -14.50
N SER A 511 21.81 -20.08 -14.17
CA SER A 511 21.26 -21.41 -13.85
C SER A 511 21.89 -22.11 -12.64
N LYS A 512 22.66 -21.41 -11.81
CA LYS A 512 23.37 -22.01 -10.66
C LYS A 512 22.58 -21.97 -9.36
N HIS A 513 21.71 -20.98 -9.18
CA HIS A 513 20.99 -20.77 -7.93
C HIS A 513 19.49 -20.61 -8.18
N CYS A 514 18.67 -21.24 -7.34
CA CYS A 514 17.23 -21.04 -7.33
C CYS A 514 16.86 -20.32 -6.03
N ALA A 515 16.22 -19.16 -6.13
CA ALA A 515 15.73 -18.43 -4.99
C ALA A 515 14.31 -18.85 -4.65
N ASN A 516 14.12 -19.09 -3.36
CA ASN A 516 12.82 -19.09 -2.75
C ASN A 516 12.99 -18.57 -1.32
N ILE A 517 12.16 -17.62 -0.93
CA ILE A 517 12.45 -16.84 0.27
C ILE A 517 11.82 -17.52 1.48
N ALA A 518 12.62 -18.33 2.20
CA ALA A 518 12.33 -18.84 3.54
C ALA A 518 12.81 -17.87 4.63
N LEU A 519 13.04 -16.62 4.26
CA LEU A 519 13.67 -15.65 5.14
C LEU A 519 12.63 -15.06 6.10
N LYS A 520 12.94 -15.11 7.39
CA LYS A 520 12.16 -14.46 8.44
C LYS A 520 12.06 -12.96 8.12
N ASN A 521 10.84 -12.39 8.17
CA ASN A 521 10.54 -10.96 8.01
C ASN A 521 10.76 -10.32 6.62
N VAL A 522 10.79 -11.10 5.53
CA VAL A 522 10.92 -10.51 4.17
C VAL A 522 9.61 -9.93 3.61
N GLY A 523 8.48 -10.30 4.21
CA GLY A 523 7.18 -9.69 3.94
C GLY A 523 6.20 -10.03 5.07
N PRO A 524 5.80 -9.06 5.91
CA PRO A 524 4.68 -9.21 6.82
C PRO A 524 3.46 -9.79 6.08
N GLY A 525 2.97 -10.95 6.51
CA GLY A 525 1.83 -11.62 5.87
C GLY A 525 2.15 -12.55 4.70
N GLY A 526 3.44 -12.74 4.37
CA GLY A 526 3.91 -13.73 3.40
C GLY A 526 4.38 -13.13 2.07
N VAL A 527 5.33 -13.82 1.43
CA VAL A 527 5.89 -13.46 0.12
C VAL A 527 5.11 -14.22 -0.97
N SER A 528 4.65 -13.48 -1.97
CA SER A 528 3.87 -14.00 -3.11
C SER A 528 4.72 -14.15 -4.36
N ALA A 529 5.69 -13.25 -4.57
CA ALA A 529 6.52 -13.23 -5.76
C ALA A 529 7.98 -12.95 -5.40
N VAL A 530 8.90 -13.60 -6.12
CA VAL A 530 10.35 -13.35 -6.06
C VAL A 530 10.93 -13.27 -7.46
N LEU A 531 11.93 -12.42 -7.67
CA LEU A 531 12.55 -12.21 -8.97
C LEU A 531 14.01 -11.82 -8.85
N TRP A 532 14.91 -12.51 -9.54
CA TRP A 532 16.29 -12.03 -9.73
C TRP A 532 16.31 -10.90 -10.76
N VAL A 533 16.86 -9.76 -10.38
CA VAL A 533 16.99 -8.57 -11.25
C VAL A 533 18.43 -8.33 -11.69
N GLU A 534 19.40 -8.84 -10.94
CA GLU A 534 20.80 -8.94 -11.35
C GLU A 534 21.38 -10.25 -10.79
N SER A 535 21.89 -11.11 -11.67
CA SER A 535 22.83 -12.17 -11.30
C SER A 535 24.24 -11.61 -11.43
N GLY A 536 24.96 -11.43 -10.34
CA GLY A 536 26.36 -10.99 -10.40
C GLY A 536 27.29 -12.10 -10.94
N ASP A 537 28.59 -11.90 -10.76
CA ASP A 537 29.71 -12.76 -11.19
C ASP A 537 29.76 -14.17 -10.55
N GLY A 538 28.62 -14.67 -10.04
CA GLY A 538 28.51 -15.89 -9.24
C GLY A 538 28.80 -15.70 -7.75
N LYS A 539 29.22 -14.50 -7.30
CA LYS A 539 29.47 -14.20 -5.86
C LYS A 539 28.42 -13.30 -5.25
N THR A 540 27.80 -12.41 -6.02
CA THR A 540 26.73 -11.54 -5.55
C THR A 540 25.52 -11.54 -6.50
N GLY A 541 24.36 -11.10 -6.04
CA GLY A 541 23.20 -10.88 -6.90
C GLY A 541 22.14 -10.03 -6.20
N LYS A 542 21.22 -9.45 -6.98
CA LYS A 542 20.08 -8.68 -6.46
C LYS A 542 18.79 -9.45 -6.67
N LEU A 543 18.08 -9.65 -5.57
CA LEU A 543 16.79 -10.34 -5.53
C LEU A 543 15.71 -9.35 -5.11
N VAL A 544 14.57 -9.36 -5.81
CA VAL A 544 13.38 -8.62 -5.43
C VAL A 544 12.37 -9.58 -4.81
N SER A 545 11.73 -9.16 -3.72
CA SER A 545 10.64 -9.87 -3.09
C SER A 545 9.44 -8.96 -2.91
N ALA A 546 8.24 -9.48 -3.13
CA ALA A 546 7.01 -8.75 -2.87
C ALA A 546 5.92 -9.67 -2.29
N GLY A 547 4.96 -9.09 -1.58
CA GLY A 547 4.04 -9.88 -0.75
C GLY A 547 2.72 -9.23 -0.40
N ALA A 548 2.12 -9.79 0.66
CA ALA A 548 0.80 -9.42 1.16
C ALA A 548 0.72 -7.98 1.70
N ASP A 549 1.84 -7.40 2.10
CA ASP A 549 1.98 -6.03 2.58
C ASP A 549 2.09 -4.98 1.46
N ALA A 550 1.92 -5.40 0.20
CA ALA A 550 1.98 -4.55 -0.99
C ALA A 550 3.31 -3.82 -1.20
N CYS A 551 4.35 -4.17 -0.44
CA CYS A 551 5.68 -3.60 -0.57
C CYS A 551 6.56 -4.50 -1.45
N ALA A 552 7.46 -3.88 -2.20
CA ALA A 552 8.56 -4.60 -2.86
C ALA A 552 9.89 -4.26 -2.17
N ARG A 553 10.74 -5.27 -1.97
CA ARG A 553 12.04 -5.12 -1.30
C ARG A 553 13.14 -5.63 -2.20
N VAL A 554 14.24 -4.88 -2.27
CA VAL A 554 15.45 -5.28 -3.00
C VAL A 554 16.49 -5.77 -1.99
N TRP A 555 17.06 -6.94 -2.26
CA TRP A 555 18.02 -7.61 -1.41
C TRP A 555 19.33 -7.80 -2.16
N GLU A 556 20.45 -7.43 -1.54
CA GLU A 556 21.77 -7.91 -1.94
C GLU A 556 21.96 -9.31 -1.35
N ILE A 557 22.29 -10.28 -2.19
CA ILE A 557 22.63 -11.64 -1.78
C ILE A 557 24.11 -11.87 -2.07
N LYS A 558 24.85 -12.37 -1.08
CA LYS A 558 26.24 -12.79 -1.23
C LYS A 558 26.36 -14.30 -1.04
N PHE A 559 26.88 -14.97 -2.05
CA PHE A 559 27.18 -16.40 -2.03
C PHE A 559 28.57 -16.57 -1.42
N HIS A 560 28.62 -17.24 -0.26
CA HIS A 560 29.90 -17.65 0.32
C HIS A 560 30.25 -18.99 -0.31
N VAL A 561 31.42 -19.05 -0.93
CA VAL A 561 31.99 -20.27 -1.53
C VAL A 561 32.39 -21.22 -0.42
#